data_AF-A0A0N1AKY0-F1
#
_entry.id   AF-A0A0N1AKY0-F1
#
_cell.length_a   1.000
_cell.length_b   1.000
_cell.length_c   1.000
_cell.angle_alpha   90.00
_cell.angle_beta   90.00
_cell.angle_gamma   90.00
#
_symmetry.space_group_name_H-M   'P 1'
#
loop_
_entity.id
_entity.type
_entity.pdbx_description
1 polymer ?
#
loop_
_entity_poly.entity_id
_entity_poly.type
_entity_poly.pdbx_seq_one_letter_code
_entity_poly.pdbx_strand_id
1 'polypeptide(L)'
;MSFQPRGFDFLKDVDVRLTVELGRTEMKLKDVLALNEESVVMLDRLTDELLDVMVNGKLIARGEVVAQGDRFGLRIVELAGSENAPRKDAA
;
A
#
# COMPACT_ATOMS: atom_id res chain seq x y z
N MET A 1 30.33 30.64 10.94
CA MET A 1 28.96 30.14 11.18
C MET A 1 28.87 28.75 10.56
N SER A 2 28.86 27.71 11.39
CA SER A 2 28.65 26.33 10.95
C SER A 2 27.17 26.15 10.61
N PHE A 3 26.86 25.88 9.34
CA PHE A 3 25.56 25.33 8.96
C PHE A 3 25.51 23.88 9.47
N GLN A 4 25.08 23.68 10.70
CA GLN A 4 24.50 22.40 11.08
C GLN A 4 23.20 22.27 10.29
N PRO A 5 23.06 21.28 9.39
CA PRO A 5 21.76 21.00 8.83
C PRO A 5 20.91 20.58 10.02
N ARG A 6 19.96 21.44 10.43
CA ARG A 6 18.88 21.06 11.34
C ARG A 6 18.10 20.00 10.58
N GLY A 7 18.56 18.76 10.71
CA GLY A 7 18.25 17.67 9.82
C GLY A 7 16.79 17.31 9.99
N PHE A 8 15.97 17.67 9.00
CA PHE A 8 14.62 17.16 8.74
C PHE A 8 13.62 17.05 9.91
N ASP A 9 13.92 17.55 11.11
CA ASP A 9 13.04 17.41 12.28
C ASP A 9 11.66 18.06 12.03
N PHE A 10 11.64 19.17 11.29
CA PHE A 10 10.41 19.83 10.87
C PHE A 10 9.57 19.01 9.88
N LEU A 11 10.16 18.02 9.20
CA LEU A 11 9.40 17.14 8.29
C LEU A 11 8.62 16.05 9.05
N LYS A 12 8.90 15.82 10.32
CA LYS A 12 8.22 14.79 11.13
C LYS A 12 6.73 15.11 11.34
N ASP A 13 6.38 16.38 11.33
CA ASP A 13 5.01 16.87 11.53
C ASP A 13 4.25 17.07 10.19
N VAL A 14 4.83 16.64 9.07
CA VAL A 14 4.18 16.76 7.76
C VAL A 14 3.19 15.63 7.58
N ASP A 15 1.93 15.99 7.43
CA ASP A 15 0.87 15.04 7.11
C ASP A 15 1.09 14.38 5.74
N VAL A 16 0.92 13.06 5.70
CA VAL A 16 1.00 12.27 4.47
C VAL A 16 -0.24 11.40 4.31
N ARG A 17 -0.60 11.10 3.05
CA ARG A 17 -1.70 10.17 2.77
C ARG A 17 -1.17 8.74 2.72
N LEU A 18 -1.62 7.93 3.65
CA LEU A 18 -1.44 6.49 3.64
C LEU A 18 -2.65 5.80 2.99
N THR A 19 -2.39 4.92 2.04
CA THR A 19 -3.40 4.12 1.33
C THR A 19 -3.07 2.64 1.45
N VAL A 20 -4.08 1.81 1.66
CA VAL A 20 -3.97 0.35 1.66
C VAL A 20 -4.69 -0.17 0.43
N GLU A 21 -4.02 -0.99 -0.37
CA GLU A 21 -4.57 -1.51 -1.62
C GLU A 21 -4.91 -2.99 -1.51
N LEU A 22 -6.20 -3.31 -1.71
CA LEU A 22 -6.68 -4.69 -1.79
C LEU A 22 -6.10 -5.41 -3.03
N GLY A 23 -5.98 -4.71 -4.15
CA GLY A 23 -5.47 -5.24 -5.41
C GLY A 23 -5.79 -4.30 -6.57
N ARG A 24 -5.27 -4.62 -7.75
CA ARG A 24 -5.46 -3.85 -8.98
C ARG A 24 -5.91 -4.76 -10.10
N THR A 25 -6.45 -4.18 -11.16
CA THR A 25 -6.72 -4.92 -12.39
C THR A 25 -6.70 -3.96 -13.56
N GLU A 26 -6.31 -4.45 -14.73
CA GLU A 26 -6.42 -3.70 -15.99
C GLU A 26 -7.65 -4.21 -16.75
N MET A 27 -8.50 -3.29 -17.19
CA MET A 27 -9.69 -3.64 -17.96
C MET A 27 -9.93 -2.62 -19.06
N LYS A 28 -10.59 -3.04 -20.15
CA LYS A 28 -10.91 -2.13 -21.25
C LYS A 28 -12.00 -1.17 -20.82
N LEU A 29 -11.97 0.05 -21.35
CA LEU A 29 -12.99 1.08 -21.05
C LEU A 29 -14.42 0.57 -21.28
N LYS A 30 -14.65 -0.21 -22.35
CA LYS A 30 -15.97 -0.81 -22.61
C LYS A 30 -16.46 -1.73 -21.49
N ASP A 31 -15.56 -2.42 -20.81
CA ASP A 31 -15.89 -3.35 -19.74
C ASP A 31 -16.20 -2.57 -18.45
N VAL A 32 -15.51 -1.44 -18.22
CA VAL A 32 -15.82 -0.49 -17.12
C VAL A 32 -17.21 0.08 -17.29
N LEU A 33 -17.56 0.53 -18.51
CA LEU A 33 -18.88 1.09 -18.81
C LEU A 33 -20.01 0.06 -18.72
N ALA A 34 -19.67 -1.24 -18.77
CA ALA A 34 -20.63 -2.34 -18.64
C ALA A 34 -20.84 -2.80 -17.18
N LEU A 35 -20.05 -2.29 -16.22
CA LEU A 35 -20.22 -2.61 -14.80
C LEU A 35 -21.60 -2.14 -14.31
N ASN A 36 -22.24 -2.99 -13.54
CA ASN A 36 -23.53 -2.75 -12.92
C ASN A 36 -23.53 -3.25 -11.47
N GLU A 37 -24.63 -3.03 -10.75
CA GLU A 37 -24.83 -3.63 -9.44
C GLU A 37 -24.62 -5.14 -9.53
N GLU A 38 -24.00 -5.73 -8.50
CA GLU A 38 -23.64 -7.16 -8.43
C GLU A 38 -22.50 -7.62 -9.35
N SER A 39 -21.92 -6.75 -10.19
CA SER A 39 -20.70 -7.08 -10.94
C SER A 39 -19.53 -7.40 -10.01
N VAL A 40 -18.84 -8.51 -10.29
CA VAL A 40 -17.61 -8.91 -9.56
C VAL A 40 -16.39 -8.62 -10.43
N VAL A 41 -15.47 -7.81 -9.91
CA VAL A 41 -14.21 -7.47 -10.59
C VAL A 41 -13.07 -8.26 -9.97
N MET A 42 -12.43 -9.10 -10.77
CA MET A 42 -11.26 -9.87 -10.34
C MET A 42 -10.03 -8.97 -10.28
N LEU A 43 -9.32 -9.02 -9.16
CA LEU A 43 -8.07 -8.31 -8.94
C LEU A 43 -6.87 -9.25 -9.16
N ASP A 44 -5.68 -8.65 -9.29
CA ASP A 44 -4.41 -9.32 -9.52
C ASP A 44 -3.81 -10.00 -8.27
N ARG A 45 -4.35 -9.71 -7.08
CA ARG A 45 -3.87 -10.23 -5.80
C ARG A 45 -4.54 -11.55 -5.41
N LEU A 46 -3.75 -12.48 -4.90
CA LEU A 46 -4.26 -13.71 -4.27
C LEU A 46 -4.77 -13.45 -2.84
N THR A 47 -5.70 -14.27 -2.37
CA THR A 47 -6.38 -14.08 -1.07
C THR A 47 -5.47 -14.28 0.15
N ASP A 48 -4.35 -14.98 -0.03
CA ASP A 48 -3.35 -15.27 0.99
C ASP A 48 -2.16 -14.28 0.96
N GLU A 49 -2.16 -13.34 0.02
CA GLU A 49 -1.14 -12.31 -0.06
C GLU A 49 -1.44 -11.13 0.87
N LEU A 50 -0.39 -10.63 1.52
CA LEU A 50 -0.45 -9.41 2.32
C LEU A 50 -0.84 -8.21 1.45
N LEU A 51 -1.59 -7.25 2.00
CA LEU A 51 -1.98 -6.02 1.32
C LEU A 51 -0.83 -5.03 1.25
N ASP A 52 -0.77 -4.28 0.15
CA ASP A 52 0.23 -3.23 -0.01
C ASP A 52 -0.17 -1.97 0.75
N VAL A 53 0.80 -1.40 1.46
CA VAL A 53 0.67 -0.14 2.19
C VAL A 53 1.51 0.89 1.47
N MET A 54 0.87 1.98 1.07
CA MET A 54 1.44 2.97 0.19
C MET A 54 1.37 4.34 0.84
N VAL A 55 2.41 5.16 0.65
CA VAL A 55 2.40 6.58 1.01
C VAL A 55 2.69 7.38 -0.23
N ASN A 56 1.77 8.28 -0.60
CA ASN A 56 1.86 9.09 -1.82
C ASN A 56 2.22 8.27 -3.09
N GLY A 57 1.66 7.06 -3.21
CA GLY A 57 1.89 6.17 -4.35
C GLY A 57 3.16 5.31 -4.28
N LYS A 58 3.96 5.40 -3.22
CA LYS A 58 5.14 4.57 -3.00
C LYS A 58 4.85 3.46 -1.99
N LEU A 59 5.19 2.22 -2.32
CA LEU A 59 5.12 1.09 -1.40
C LEU A 59 6.08 1.30 -0.22
N ILE A 60 5.54 1.22 1.00
CA ILE A 60 6.32 1.38 2.24
C ILE A 60 6.26 0.15 3.14
N ALA A 61 5.23 -0.68 3.01
CA ALA A 61 5.04 -1.87 3.83
C ALA A 61 4.02 -2.82 3.20
N ARG A 62 3.93 -4.02 3.77
CA ARG A 62 2.85 -4.98 3.56
C ARG A 62 2.21 -5.36 4.88
N GLY A 63 0.92 -5.63 4.87
CA GLY A 63 0.18 -5.93 6.08
C GLY A 63 -1.10 -6.73 5.87
N GLU A 64 -1.68 -7.16 6.97
CA GLU A 64 -2.95 -7.88 6.99
C GLU A 64 -4.06 -7.00 7.60
N VAL A 65 -5.28 -7.13 7.08
CA VAL A 65 -6.45 -6.44 7.65
C VAL A 65 -6.84 -7.13 8.94
N VAL A 66 -7.01 -6.34 9.99
CA VAL A 66 -7.51 -6.80 11.28
C VAL A 66 -8.78 -6.04 11.63
N ALA A 67 -9.67 -6.66 12.41
CA ALA A 67 -10.79 -5.93 13.01
C ALA A 67 -10.35 -5.36 14.36
N GLN A 68 -10.63 -4.08 14.59
CA GLN A 68 -10.41 -3.43 15.88
C GLN A 68 -11.69 -2.72 16.30
N GLY A 69 -12.48 -3.38 17.16
CA GLY A 69 -13.85 -2.98 17.44
C GLY A 69 -14.69 -3.04 16.16
N ASP A 70 -15.36 -1.94 15.84
CA ASP A 70 -16.21 -1.83 14.64
C ASP A 70 -15.48 -1.20 13.44
N ARG A 71 -14.14 -1.19 13.46
CA ARG A 71 -13.31 -0.58 12.41
C ARG A 71 -12.30 -1.56 11.85
N PHE A 72 -11.97 -1.38 10.57
CA PHE A 72 -10.80 -2.01 9.98
C PHE A 72 -9.54 -1.36 10.55
N GLY A 73 -8.58 -2.21 10.91
CA GLY A 73 -7.20 -1.86 11.19
C GLY A 73 -6.28 -2.59 10.22
N LEU A 74 -5.02 -2.21 10.24
CA LEU A 74 -3.97 -2.81 9.43
C LEU A 74 -2.81 -3.18 10.35
N ARG A 75 -2.43 -4.46 10.37
CA ARG A 75 -1.21 -4.91 11.05
C ARG A 75 -0.09 -4.96 10.02
N ILE A 76 0.96 -4.18 10.27
CA ILE A 76 2.18 -4.23 9.45
C ILE A 76 2.89 -5.57 9.70
N VAL A 77 3.18 -6.28 8.62
CA VAL A 77 3.87 -7.57 8.64
C VAL A 77 5.29 -7.41 8.08
N GLU A 78 5.46 -6.65 7.00
CA GLU A 78 6.76 -6.43 6.36
C GLU A 78 6.96 -4.95 6.03
N LEU A 79 8.17 -4.42 6.21
CA LEU A 79 8.54 -3.07 5.75
C LEU A 79 9.26 -3.16 4.41
N ALA A 80 8.92 -2.27 3.48
CA ALA A 80 9.59 -2.16 2.20
C ALA A 80 11.06 -1.75 2.41
N GLY A 81 11.97 -2.43 1.72
CA GLY A 81 13.41 -2.17 1.82
C GLY A 81 14.07 -2.70 3.10
N SER A 82 13.37 -3.50 3.92
CA SER A 82 14.03 -4.31 4.93
C SER A 82 14.93 -5.35 4.24
N GLU A 83 16.16 -5.53 4.73
CA GLU A 83 17.21 -6.36 4.11
C GLU A 83 16.83 -7.84 3.91
N ASN A 84 15.71 -8.28 4.51
CA ASN A 84 15.18 -9.64 4.43
C ASN A 84 14.16 -9.88 3.31
N ALA A 85 13.77 -8.86 2.52
CA ALA A 85 12.90 -9.09 1.37
C ALA A 85 13.73 -9.68 0.20
N PRO A 86 13.35 -10.84 -0.38
CA PRO A 86 14.05 -11.38 -1.53
C PRO A 86 13.95 -10.37 -2.68
N ARG A 87 15.10 -9.80 -3.06
CA ARG A 87 15.19 -8.84 -4.16
C ARG A 87 14.75 -9.55 -5.44
N LYS A 88 13.60 -9.16 -5.97
CA LYS A 88 13.01 -9.74 -7.19
C LYS A 88 13.74 -9.35 -8.49
N ASP A 89 14.99 -8.88 -8.39
CA ASP A 89 15.83 -8.41 -9.51
C ASP A 89 16.85 -9.46 -9.96
N ALA A 90 16.46 -10.74 -10.00
CA ALA A 90 17.29 -11.81 -10.56
C ALA A 90 16.46 -12.65 -11.54
N ALA A 91 16.10 -12.04 -12.67
CA ALA A 91 15.68 -12.71 -13.89
C ALA A 91 16.09 -11.86 -15.10
#